data_AF-A0A9P5WFZ2-F1
#
_entry.id   AF-A0A9P5WFZ2-F1
#
_cell.length_a   1.000
_cell.length_b   1.000
_cell.length_c   1.000
_cell.angle_alpha   90.00
_cell.angle_beta   90.00
_cell.angle_gamma   90.00
#
_symmetry.space_group_name_H-M   'P 1'
#
loop_
_entity.id
_entity.type
_entity.pdbx_description
1 polymer ?
#
loop_
_entity_poly.entity_id
_entity_poly.type
_entity_poly.pdbx_seq_one_letter_code
_entity_poly.pdbx_strand_id
1 'polypeptide(L)'
;MSVLFGRKTAGTRLDTINYARGLVVSLYIVSWSFSFIAAMLVQTNDFNIVSCTMSVYTCIILYACSKILIYLFLMEKVYVVTAVGTTRFNFTLYRVNLILLAPYLGILCLMLVYRVSELQGNGECKIGLLPPASVTLILYDVFISSWLTILFIRPLMSPTSQLQGPSKGKLRDVARRTLVGSLTALVLSTANVFTLVLFKGQERGLICLASCTVDVTLNAITVHWVTNRGSGRSGSAERRSGERRTQLTSHLTTFEKRVAPLESHISVTVESYVEQFHQQTSVGCTSSQ
;
A
#
# COMPACT_ATOMS: atom_id res chain seq x y z
N MET A 1 7.10 -12.46 -7.69
CA MET A 1 6.90 -11.95 -6.31
C MET A 1 8.01 -12.32 -5.35
N SER A 2 8.44 -13.58 -5.30
CA SER A 2 9.42 -14.08 -4.34
C SER A 2 10.78 -13.36 -4.37
N VAL A 3 11.26 -12.96 -5.56
CA VAL A 3 12.51 -12.18 -5.71
C VAL A 3 12.39 -10.77 -5.12
N LEU A 4 11.21 -10.13 -5.26
CA LEU A 4 10.95 -8.79 -4.69
C LEU A 4 10.86 -8.84 -3.17
N PHE A 5 10.26 -9.92 -2.63
CA PHE A 5 10.21 -10.20 -1.20
C PHE A 5 11.63 -10.41 -0.63
N GLY A 6 12.41 -11.32 -1.23
CA GLY A 6 13.78 -11.63 -0.80
C GLY A 6 14.72 -10.44 -0.84
N ARG A 7 14.64 -9.58 -1.87
CA ARG A 7 15.43 -8.33 -1.94
C ARG A 7 15.08 -7.32 -0.84
N LYS A 8 13.86 -7.37 -0.30
CA LYS A 8 13.37 -6.40 0.69
C LYS A 8 13.55 -6.88 2.13
N THR A 9 13.57 -8.19 2.35
CA THR A 9 13.79 -8.82 3.67
C THR A 9 15.26 -9.15 3.95
N ALA A 10 16.13 -9.17 2.93
CA ALA A 10 17.57 -9.35 3.09
C ALA A 10 18.20 -8.16 3.86
N GLY A 11 18.30 -8.30 5.19
CA GLY A 11 19.08 -7.40 6.06
C GLY A 11 18.33 -6.76 7.23
N THR A 12 17.04 -7.03 7.44
CA THR A 12 16.26 -6.43 8.55
C THR A 12 16.07 -7.39 9.72
N ARG A 13 16.52 -6.99 10.93
CA ARG A 13 16.08 -7.61 12.19
C ARG A 13 14.58 -7.33 12.40
N LEU A 14 13.80 -8.39 12.62
CA LEU A 14 12.33 -8.34 12.80
C LEU A 14 11.90 -7.48 14.01
N ASP A 15 12.80 -7.23 14.95
CA ASP A 15 12.54 -6.57 16.24
C ASP A 15 12.28 -5.06 16.16
N THR A 16 12.58 -4.40 15.04
CA THR A 16 12.40 -2.94 14.85
C THR A 16 11.61 -2.60 13.59
N ILE A 17 10.52 -3.32 13.32
CA ILE A 17 9.69 -3.09 12.13
C ILE A 17 8.70 -1.94 12.36
N ASN A 18 8.87 -0.86 11.60
CA ASN A 18 7.85 0.20 11.48
C ASN A 18 6.54 -0.38 10.93
N TYR A 19 5.41 0.07 11.47
CA TYR A 19 4.06 -0.37 11.09
C TYR A 19 3.82 -0.38 9.56
N ALA A 20 4.20 0.71 8.86
CA ALA A 20 4.11 0.80 7.40
C ALA A 20 4.90 -0.31 6.66
N ARG A 21 6.08 -0.70 7.17
CA ARG A 21 6.86 -1.79 6.57
C ARG A 21 6.24 -3.15 6.84
N GLY A 22 5.71 -3.34 8.04
CA GLY A 22 4.95 -4.54 8.40
C GLY A 22 3.80 -4.77 7.41
N LEU A 23 2.99 -3.75 7.14
CA LEU A 23 1.89 -3.83 6.17
C LEU A 23 2.35 -4.22 4.76
N VAL A 24 3.48 -3.67 4.31
CA VAL A 24 4.04 -4.01 2.98
C VAL A 24 4.54 -5.45 2.92
N VAL A 25 5.19 -5.92 3.98
CA VAL A 25 5.63 -7.32 4.10
C VAL A 25 4.42 -8.26 4.12
N SER A 26 3.39 -7.95 4.90
CA SER A 26 2.13 -8.72 4.93
C SER A 26 1.47 -8.79 3.56
N LEU A 27 1.44 -7.68 2.81
CA LEU A 27 0.87 -7.64 1.47
C LEU A 27 1.63 -8.56 0.50
N TYR A 28 2.96 -8.62 0.58
CA TYR A 28 3.72 -9.59 -0.22
C TYR A 28 3.43 -11.04 0.17
N ILE A 29 3.30 -11.33 1.46
CA ILE A 29 2.99 -12.68 1.94
C ILE A 29 1.62 -13.09 1.42
N VAL A 30 0.60 -12.24 1.56
CA VAL A 30 -0.75 -12.50 1.04
C VAL A 30 -0.73 -12.70 -0.48
N SER A 31 -0.01 -11.84 -1.23
CA SER A 31 0.11 -11.97 -2.68
C SER A 31 0.78 -13.27 -3.13
N TRP A 32 1.86 -13.67 -2.45
CA TRP A 32 2.57 -14.92 -2.72
C TRP A 32 1.70 -16.14 -2.40
N SER A 33 1.11 -16.17 -1.19
CA SER A 33 0.21 -17.24 -0.77
C SER A 33 -0.98 -17.38 -1.70
N PHE A 34 -1.58 -16.26 -2.13
CA PHE A 34 -2.70 -16.29 -3.05
C PHE A 34 -2.31 -16.85 -4.42
N SER A 35 -1.19 -16.40 -4.99
CA SER A 35 -0.70 -16.93 -6.27
C SER A 35 -0.42 -18.43 -6.20
N PHE A 36 0.17 -18.90 -5.09
CA PHE A 36 0.47 -20.32 -4.89
C PHE A 36 -0.81 -21.16 -4.75
N ILE A 37 -1.74 -20.74 -3.89
CA ILE A 37 -2.99 -21.47 -3.66
C ILE A 37 -3.87 -21.46 -4.92
N ALA A 38 -3.98 -20.32 -5.60
CA ALA A 38 -4.72 -20.22 -6.86
C ALA A 38 -4.15 -21.15 -7.94
N ALA A 39 -2.83 -21.23 -8.09
CA ALA A 39 -2.20 -22.14 -9.05
C ALA A 39 -2.48 -23.63 -8.76
N MET A 40 -2.54 -24.02 -7.49
CA MET A 40 -2.88 -25.39 -7.08
C MET A 40 -4.37 -25.70 -7.28
N LEU A 41 -5.24 -24.76 -6.92
CA LEU A 41 -6.69 -24.92 -7.04
C LEU A 41 -7.13 -24.94 -8.51
N VAL A 42 -6.53 -24.12 -9.38
CA VAL A 42 -6.82 -24.14 -10.83
C VAL A 42 -6.54 -25.52 -11.45
N GLN A 43 -5.50 -26.21 -11.01
CA GLN A 43 -5.18 -27.55 -11.52
C GLN A 43 -6.09 -28.66 -10.98
N THR A 44 -6.63 -28.49 -9.78
CA THR A 44 -7.43 -29.51 -9.08
C THR A 44 -8.93 -29.25 -9.17
N ASN A 45 -9.34 -28.13 -9.78
CA ASN A 45 -10.70 -27.63 -9.81
C ASN A 45 -11.65 -28.56 -10.60
N ASP A 46 -11.21 -29.07 -11.76
CA ASP A 46 -12.09 -29.79 -12.66
C ASP A 46 -12.54 -31.14 -12.05
N PHE A 47 -13.83 -31.46 -12.21
CA PHE A 47 -14.48 -32.66 -11.68
C PHE A 47 -14.42 -32.83 -10.14
N ASN A 48 -13.94 -31.83 -9.38
CA ASN A 48 -13.81 -31.91 -7.94
C ASN A 48 -14.54 -30.76 -7.22
N ILE A 49 -15.69 -31.08 -6.63
CA ILE A 49 -16.50 -30.12 -5.87
C ILE A 49 -15.76 -29.51 -4.67
N VAL A 50 -14.91 -30.28 -4.00
CA VAL A 50 -14.17 -29.78 -2.83
C VAL A 50 -13.19 -28.71 -3.26
N SER A 51 -12.43 -28.95 -4.34
CA SER A 51 -11.53 -27.95 -4.91
C SER A 51 -12.28 -26.72 -5.42
N CYS A 52 -13.43 -26.93 -6.06
CA CYS A 52 -14.32 -25.86 -6.53
C CYS A 52 -14.81 -24.96 -5.38
N THR A 53 -15.27 -25.56 -4.27
CA THR A 53 -15.69 -24.81 -3.09
C THR A 53 -14.50 -24.13 -2.40
N MET A 54 -13.36 -24.80 -2.25
CA MET A 54 -12.15 -24.17 -1.68
C MET A 54 -11.63 -23.00 -2.53
N SER A 55 -11.86 -23.03 -3.85
CA SER A 55 -11.54 -21.93 -4.77
C SER A 55 -12.31 -20.66 -4.44
N VAL A 56 -13.63 -20.74 -4.22
CA VAL A 56 -14.42 -19.56 -3.88
C VAL A 56 -14.06 -19.01 -2.50
N TYR A 57 -13.86 -19.87 -1.50
CA TYR A 57 -13.45 -19.45 -0.16
C TYR A 57 -12.09 -18.75 -0.15
N THR A 58 -11.09 -19.36 -0.81
CA THR A 58 -9.74 -18.79 -0.90
C THR A 58 -9.78 -17.45 -1.62
N CYS A 59 -10.51 -17.37 -2.73
CA CYS A 59 -10.65 -16.13 -3.49
C CYS A 59 -11.23 -15.01 -2.61
N ILE A 60 -12.37 -15.26 -1.93
CA ILE A 60 -13.03 -14.26 -1.07
C ILE A 60 -12.12 -13.82 0.08
N ILE A 61 -11.54 -14.76 0.82
CA ILE A 61 -10.77 -14.47 2.03
C ILE A 61 -9.48 -13.71 1.69
N LEU A 62 -8.71 -14.19 0.71
CA LEU A 62 -7.44 -13.56 0.36
C LEU A 62 -7.65 -12.22 -0.36
N TYR A 63 -8.70 -12.09 -1.17
CA TYR A 63 -9.07 -10.81 -1.77
C TYR A 63 -9.44 -9.78 -0.70
N ALA A 64 -10.31 -10.14 0.25
CA ALA A 64 -10.70 -9.26 1.35
C ALA A 64 -9.49 -8.90 2.24
N CYS A 65 -8.64 -9.87 2.57
CA CYS A 65 -7.42 -9.63 3.34
C CYS A 65 -6.48 -8.65 2.62
N SER A 66 -6.26 -8.83 1.31
CA SER A 66 -5.46 -7.90 0.50
C SER A 66 -6.04 -6.49 0.49
N LYS A 67 -7.36 -6.35 0.29
CA LYS A 67 -8.06 -5.06 0.31
C LYS A 67 -7.89 -4.35 1.65
N ILE A 68 -8.10 -5.05 2.77
CA ILE A 68 -7.91 -4.51 4.11
C ILE A 68 -6.47 -4.03 4.32
N LEU A 69 -5.47 -4.82 3.92
CA LEU A 69 -4.06 -4.44 4.02
C LEU A 69 -3.71 -3.22 3.18
N ILE A 70 -4.25 -3.13 1.95
CA ILE A 70 -4.06 -1.96 1.07
C ILE A 70 -4.68 -0.72 1.72
N TYR A 71 -5.90 -0.80 2.26
CA TYR A 71 -6.52 0.36 2.90
C TYR A 71 -5.79 0.80 4.17
N LEU A 72 -5.34 -0.14 5.00
CA LEU A 72 -4.49 0.17 6.16
C LEU A 72 -3.18 0.86 5.72
N PHE A 73 -2.57 0.39 4.63
CA PHE A 73 -1.37 1.00 4.07
C PHE A 73 -1.62 2.43 3.55
N LEU A 74 -2.68 2.63 2.77
CA LEU A 74 -3.08 3.94 2.26
C LEU A 74 -3.37 4.90 3.41
N MET A 75 -4.08 4.44 4.43
CA MET A 75 -4.39 5.20 5.63
C MET A 75 -3.15 5.62 6.41
N GLU A 76 -2.18 4.74 6.60
CA GLU A 76 -0.90 5.08 7.23
C GLU A 76 -0.18 6.16 6.42
N LYS A 77 -0.20 6.09 5.08
CA LYS A 77 0.42 7.12 4.22
C LYS A 77 -0.31 8.46 4.29
N VAL A 78 -1.64 8.48 4.35
CA VAL A 78 -2.42 9.71 4.57
C VAL A 78 -2.09 10.32 5.93
N TYR A 79 -2.05 9.49 6.99
CA TYR A 79 -1.71 9.94 8.34
C TYR A 79 -0.32 10.57 8.38
N VAL A 80 0.71 9.92 7.85
CA VAL A 80 2.08 10.46 7.82
C VAL A 80 2.18 11.80 7.06
N VAL A 81 1.36 11.99 6.03
CA VAL A 81 1.36 13.24 5.23
C VAL A 81 0.51 14.35 5.88
N THR A 82 -0.54 14.00 6.61
CA THR A 82 -1.55 14.96 7.11
C THR A 82 -1.34 15.34 8.57
N ALA A 83 -0.93 14.38 9.41
CA ALA A 83 -0.83 14.54 10.86
C ALA A 83 0.63 14.77 11.26
N VAL A 84 1.07 16.01 11.21
CA VAL A 84 2.37 16.42 11.72
C VAL A 84 2.25 16.61 13.24
N GLY A 85 2.90 15.76 14.05
CA GLY A 85 3.05 15.96 15.50
C GLY A 85 1.91 15.47 16.42
N THR A 86 0.95 14.68 15.94
CA THR A 86 -0.12 14.10 16.79
C THR A 86 -0.03 12.59 16.87
N THR A 87 -0.33 12.01 18.04
CA THR A 87 -0.27 10.54 18.26
C THR A 87 -1.39 9.82 17.50
N ARG A 88 -1.08 8.64 16.92
CA ARG A 88 -1.95 7.88 15.97
C ARG A 88 -3.42 7.76 16.42
N PHE A 89 -3.64 7.40 17.68
CA PHE A 89 -4.99 7.16 18.22
C PHE A 89 -5.72 8.43 18.67
N ASN A 90 -5.03 9.56 18.84
CA ASN A 90 -5.66 10.84 19.20
C ASN A 90 -6.10 11.65 17.98
N PHE A 91 -5.71 11.25 16.77
CA PHE A 91 -6.14 11.92 15.55
C PHE A 91 -7.55 11.45 15.15
N THR A 92 -8.54 12.34 15.30
CA THR A 92 -9.97 12.04 15.03
C THR A 92 -10.19 11.47 13.62
N LEU A 93 -9.46 11.97 12.62
CA LEU A 93 -9.54 11.47 11.25
C LEU A 93 -9.05 10.01 11.12
N TYR A 94 -8.02 9.61 11.89
CA TYR A 94 -7.54 8.23 11.89
C TYR A 94 -8.57 7.28 12.50
N ARG A 95 -9.21 7.66 13.62
CA ARG A 95 -10.30 6.88 14.22
C ARG A 95 -11.49 6.74 13.30
N VAL A 96 -11.92 7.84 12.65
CA VAL A 96 -13.03 7.82 11.69
C VAL A 96 -12.72 6.85 10.55
N ASN A 97 -11.53 6.91 9.96
CA ASN A 97 -11.16 6.00 8.88
C ASN A 97 -10.99 4.54 9.33
N LEU A 98 -10.56 4.30 10.57
CA LEU A 98 -10.49 2.94 11.13
C LEU A 98 -11.89 2.36 11.38
N ILE A 99 -12.82 3.17 11.89
CA ILE A 99 -14.24 2.82 12.01
C ILE A 99 -14.84 2.56 10.62
N LEU A 100 -14.43 3.35 9.63
CA LEU A 100 -14.81 3.17 8.23
C LEU A 100 -14.22 1.91 7.60
N LEU A 101 -13.28 1.21 8.24
CA LEU A 101 -12.81 -0.09 7.80
C LEU A 101 -13.63 -1.24 8.41
N ALA A 102 -14.31 -1.02 9.53
CA ALA A 102 -15.09 -2.05 10.22
C ALA A 102 -16.17 -2.71 9.34
N PRO A 103 -16.91 -1.98 8.48
CA PRO A 103 -17.89 -2.60 7.59
C PRO A 103 -17.30 -3.60 6.58
N TYR A 104 -15.99 -3.54 6.25
CA TYR A 104 -15.36 -4.57 5.41
C TYR A 104 -15.42 -5.97 6.04
N LEU A 105 -15.39 -6.08 7.37
CA LEU A 105 -15.58 -7.35 8.06
C LEU A 105 -17.01 -7.87 7.88
N GLY A 106 -18.00 -6.98 7.92
CA GLY A 106 -19.40 -7.31 7.64
C GLY A 106 -19.61 -7.75 6.19
N ILE A 107 -19.00 -7.04 5.23
CA ILE A 107 -19.03 -7.40 3.80
C ILE A 107 -18.35 -8.75 3.57
N LEU A 108 -17.24 -9.04 4.25
CA LEU A 108 -16.59 -10.35 4.21
C LEU A 108 -17.55 -11.46 4.65
N CYS A 109 -18.22 -11.30 5.80
CA CYS A 109 -19.23 -12.25 6.25
C CYS A 109 -20.36 -12.41 5.22
N LEU A 110 -20.82 -11.30 4.63
CA LEU A 110 -21.86 -11.30 3.61
C LEU A 110 -21.44 -12.11 2.37
N MET A 111 -20.21 -11.90 1.88
CA MET A 111 -19.66 -12.68 0.75
C MET A 111 -19.58 -14.17 1.06
N LEU A 112 -19.22 -14.54 2.30
CA LEU A 112 -19.11 -15.93 2.73
C LEU A 112 -20.46 -16.63 2.91
N VAL A 113 -21.56 -15.89 3.07
CA VAL A 113 -22.92 -16.45 3.13
C VAL A 113 -23.50 -16.58 1.72
N TYR A 114 -23.38 -15.52 0.91
CA TYR A 114 -23.99 -15.39 -0.42
C TYR A 114 -23.08 -15.86 -1.57
N ARG A 115 -22.11 -16.73 -1.30
CA ARG A 115 -21.31 -17.41 -2.33
C ARG A 115 -22.11 -18.52 -3.03
N VAL A 116 -21.79 -18.75 -4.29
CA VAL A 116 -22.26 -19.91 -5.07
C VAL A 116 -21.08 -20.64 -5.69
N SER A 117 -21.09 -21.97 -5.64
CA SER A 117 -20.09 -22.84 -6.28
C SER A 117 -20.79 -24.08 -6.81
N GLU A 118 -20.83 -24.25 -8.13
CA GLU A 118 -21.52 -25.36 -8.80
C GLU A 118 -20.60 -26.00 -9.85
N LEU A 119 -20.67 -27.33 -9.96
CA LEU A 119 -20.06 -28.05 -11.07
C LEU A 119 -21.04 -28.15 -12.22
N GLN A 120 -20.62 -27.69 -13.39
CA GLN A 120 -21.38 -27.83 -14.61
C GLN A 120 -21.21 -29.26 -15.16
N GLY A 121 -22.19 -29.75 -15.94
CA GLY A 121 -22.23 -31.16 -16.41
C GLY A 121 -21.05 -31.58 -17.30
N ASN A 122 -20.25 -30.63 -17.78
CA ASN A 122 -18.99 -30.83 -18.50
C ASN A 122 -17.77 -30.98 -17.57
N GLY A 123 -17.95 -30.93 -16.24
CA GLY A 123 -16.88 -31.04 -15.24
C GLY A 123 -16.25 -29.71 -14.82
N GLU A 124 -16.64 -28.59 -15.44
CA GLU A 124 -16.07 -27.27 -15.15
C GLU A 124 -16.69 -26.66 -13.88
N CYS A 125 -15.85 -26.13 -12.98
CA CYS A 125 -16.33 -25.37 -11.81
C CYS A 125 -16.69 -23.93 -12.18
N LYS A 126 -17.92 -23.53 -11.84
CA LYS A 126 -18.36 -22.13 -11.83
C LYS A 126 -18.49 -21.64 -10.39
N ILE A 127 -17.87 -20.51 -10.11
CA ILE A 127 -17.99 -19.83 -8.81
C ILE A 127 -18.47 -18.40 -9.04
N GLY A 128 -19.23 -17.90 -8.07
CA GLY A 128 -19.75 -16.55 -8.13
C GLY A 128 -20.22 -16.06 -6.78
N LEU A 129 -20.60 -14.78 -6.77
CA LEU A 129 -21.30 -14.16 -5.66
C LEU A 129 -22.70 -13.78 -6.13
N LEU A 130 -23.69 -14.02 -5.28
CA LEU A 130 -25.04 -13.55 -5.56
C LEU A 130 -25.07 -12.01 -5.61
N PRO A 131 -25.95 -11.41 -6.44
CA PRO A 131 -26.10 -9.96 -6.59
C PRO A 131 -26.15 -9.15 -5.28
N PRO A 132 -26.86 -9.57 -4.21
CA PRO A 132 -26.85 -8.84 -2.95
C PRO A 132 -25.43 -8.61 -2.39
N ALA A 133 -24.57 -9.63 -2.38
CA ALA A 133 -23.22 -9.48 -1.84
C ALA A 133 -22.28 -8.73 -2.78
N SER A 134 -22.36 -8.99 -4.09
CA SER A 134 -21.50 -8.32 -5.06
C SER A 134 -21.81 -6.82 -5.14
N VAL A 135 -23.10 -6.44 -5.22
CA VAL A 135 -23.52 -5.04 -5.28
C VAL A 135 -23.12 -4.28 -4.02
N THR A 136 -23.32 -4.86 -2.83
CA THR A 136 -22.89 -4.24 -1.57
C THR A 136 -21.38 -4.02 -1.54
N LEU A 137 -20.58 -5.00 -1.99
CA LEU A 137 -19.13 -4.86 -2.07
C LEU A 137 -18.73 -3.74 -3.04
N ILE A 138 -19.29 -3.72 -4.25
CA ILE A 138 -18.98 -2.72 -5.28
C ILE A 138 -19.28 -1.31 -4.77
N LEU A 139 -20.47 -1.11 -4.23
CA LEU A 139 -20.91 0.21 -3.74
C LEU A 139 -19.97 0.71 -2.64
N TYR A 140 -19.60 -0.18 -1.72
CA TYR A 140 -18.72 0.19 -0.62
C TYR A 140 -17.28 0.45 -1.07
N ASP A 141 -16.75 -0.38 -1.98
CA ASP A 141 -15.38 -0.23 -2.51
C ASP A 141 -15.24 1.11 -3.26
N VAL A 142 -16.24 1.49 -4.06
CA VAL A 142 -16.28 2.80 -4.73
C VAL A 142 -16.38 3.94 -3.72
N PHE A 143 -17.24 3.82 -2.71
CA PHE A 143 -17.38 4.84 -1.67
C PHE A 143 -16.06 5.09 -0.93
N ILE A 144 -15.43 4.04 -0.39
CA ILE A 144 -14.15 4.14 0.33
C ILE A 144 -13.04 4.65 -0.59
N SER A 145 -12.96 4.14 -1.81
CA SER A 145 -11.93 4.57 -2.76
C SER A 145 -12.08 6.05 -3.12
N SER A 146 -13.31 6.55 -3.28
CA SER A 146 -13.57 7.98 -3.51
C SER A 146 -13.19 8.83 -2.29
N TRP A 147 -13.55 8.38 -1.08
CA TRP A 147 -13.20 9.05 0.18
C TRP A 147 -11.69 9.16 0.38
N LEU A 148 -10.96 8.05 0.20
CA LEU A 148 -9.50 8.04 0.29
C LEU A 148 -8.86 8.91 -0.78
N THR A 149 -9.40 8.93 -2.00
CA THR A 149 -8.92 9.80 -3.09
C THR A 149 -9.02 11.28 -2.70
N ILE A 150 -10.15 11.70 -2.10
CA ILE A 150 -10.33 13.07 -1.61
C ILE A 150 -9.31 13.39 -0.51
N LEU A 151 -9.07 12.46 0.42
CA LEU A 151 -8.08 12.62 1.48
C LEU A 151 -6.65 12.71 0.94
N PHE A 152 -6.31 12.01 -0.15
CA PHE A 152 -5.01 12.14 -0.82
C PHE A 152 -4.86 13.47 -1.56
N ILE A 153 -5.89 13.91 -2.27
CA ILE A 153 -5.84 15.14 -3.09
C ILE A 153 -5.80 16.38 -2.20
N ARG A 154 -6.48 16.39 -1.05
CA ARG A 154 -6.58 17.56 -0.16
C ARG A 154 -5.20 18.11 0.30
N PRO A 155 -4.23 17.30 0.79
CA PRO A 155 -2.87 17.76 1.06
C PRO A 155 -2.12 18.30 -0.15
N LEU A 156 -2.42 17.81 -1.36
CA LEU A 156 -1.76 18.25 -2.60
C LEU A 156 -2.29 19.61 -3.08
N MET A 157 -3.58 19.86 -2.89
CA MET A 157 -4.24 21.10 -3.32
C MET A 157 -4.20 22.22 -2.29
N SER A 158 -3.96 21.93 -1.01
CA SER A 158 -3.86 22.98 0.00
C SER A 158 -2.59 23.81 -0.20
N PRO A 159 -2.70 25.12 -0.52
CA PRO A 159 -1.55 26.03 -0.62
C PRO A 159 -0.92 26.33 0.75
N THR A 160 -1.57 25.90 1.83
CA THR A 160 -1.36 26.34 3.21
C THR A 160 -0.85 25.20 4.12
N SER A 161 -0.37 24.09 3.57
CA SER A 161 0.33 23.11 4.41
C SER A 161 1.73 23.64 4.74
N GLN A 162 2.09 23.63 6.01
CA GLN A 162 3.32 24.16 6.63
C GLN A 162 4.63 23.45 6.18
N LEU A 163 4.77 23.16 4.88
CA LEU A 163 6.01 22.72 4.22
C LEU A 163 6.79 23.93 3.64
N GLN A 164 6.59 25.13 4.19
CA GLN A 164 7.14 26.39 3.68
C GLN A 164 8.68 26.55 3.89
N GLY A 165 9.44 25.53 4.29
CA GLY A 165 10.89 25.59 4.49
C GLY A 165 11.73 25.24 3.23
N PRO A 166 12.96 25.74 3.08
CA PRO A 166 13.76 25.75 1.82
C PRO A 166 14.20 24.40 1.23
N SER A 167 13.93 23.26 1.88
CA SER A 167 14.25 21.91 1.37
C SER A 167 13.17 21.32 0.42
N LYS A 168 12.52 22.18 -0.38
CA LYS A 168 11.17 22.04 -0.96
C LYS A 168 11.00 20.98 -2.07
N GLY A 169 11.99 20.72 -2.90
CA GLY A 169 11.80 19.87 -4.09
C GLY A 169 11.69 18.38 -3.76
N LYS A 170 12.61 17.89 -2.93
CA LYS A 170 12.79 16.44 -2.69
C LYS A 170 11.69 15.83 -1.83
N LEU A 171 11.20 16.54 -0.81
CA LEU A 171 10.11 16.04 0.05
C LEU A 171 8.77 16.03 -0.69
N ARG A 172 8.48 17.09 -1.46
CA ARG A 172 7.28 17.18 -2.31
C ARG A 172 7.27 16.13 -3.41
N ASP A 173 8.42 15.87 -4.06
CA ASP A 173 8.51 14.86 -5.11
C ASP A 173 8.22 13.44 -4.58
N VAL A 174 8.63 13.18 -3.34
CA VAL A 174 8.41 11.87 -2.71
C VAL A 174 6.98 11.72 -2.21
N ALA A 175 6.40 12.76 -1.63
CA ALA A 175 4.99 12.79 -1.28
C ALA A 175 4.12 12.62 -2.54
N ARG A 176 4.44 13.32 -3.63
CA ARG A 176 3.77 13.21 -4.93
C ARG A 176 3.88 11.80 -5.52
N ARG A 177 5.07 11.19 -5.52
CA ARG A 177 5.25 9.82 -6.00
C ARG A 177 4.47 8.81 -5.16
N THR A 178 4.46 8.98 -3.85
CA THR A 178 3.68 8.13 -2.93
C THR A 178 2.19 8.26 -3.21
N LEU A 179 1.71 9.49 -3.43
CA LEU A 179 0.32 9.78 -3.78
C LEU A 179 -0.06 9.21 -5.15
N VAL A 180 0.79 9.33 -6.17
CA VAL A 180 0.54 8.74 -7.49
C VAL A 180 0.43 7.22 -7.39
N GLY A 181 1.32 6.57 -6.64
CA GLY A 181 1.22 5.13 -6.44
C GLY A 181 0.00 4.71 -5.61
N SER A 182 -0.40 5.50 -4.61
CA SER A 182 -1.65 5.31 -3.89
C SER A 182 -2.88 5.41 -4.80
N LEU A 183 -2.94 6.44 -5.66
CA LEU A 183 -4.00 6.58 -6.67
C LEU A 183 -3.99 5.42 -7.67
N THR A 184 -2.80 4.97 -8.09
CA THR A 184 -2.67 3.81 -8.97
C THR A 184 -3.25 2.55 -8.33
N ALA A 185 -2.97 2.31 -7.05
CA ALA A 185 -3.54 1.17 -6.31
C ALA A 185 -5.07 1.25 -6.18
N LEU A 186 -5.63 2.45 -5.97
CA LEU A 186 -7.08 2.67 -5.95
C LEU A 186 -7.74 2.40 -7.32
N VAL A 187 -7.06 2.77 -8.42
CA VAL A 187 -7.54 2.52 -9.78
C VAL A 187 -7.52 1.03 -10.10
N LEU A 188 -6.43 0.32 -9.80
CA LEU A 188 -6.34 -1.15 -9.94
C LEU A 188 -7.48 -1.84 -9.20
N SER A 189 -7.68 -1.44 -7.93
CA SER A 189 -8.77 -1.91 -7.08
C SER A 189 -10.14 -1.73 -7.71
N THR A 190 -10.42 -0.54 -8.27
CA THR A 190 -11.70 -0.22 -8.91
C THR A 190 -11.89 -1.01 -10.21
N ALA A 191 -10.81 -1.20 -10.99
CA ALA A 191 -10.85 -1.95 -12.24
C ALA A 191 -11.19 -3.44 -12.02
N ASN A 192 -10.68 -4.04 -10.95
CA ASN A 192 -11.04 -5.41 -10.58
C ASN A 192 -12.53 -5.53 -10.22
N VAL A 193 -13.05 -4.58 -9.45
CA VAL A 193 -14.47 -4.52 -9.10
C VAL A 193 -15.35 -4.33 -10.34
N PHE A 194 -14.92 -3.50 -11.29
CA PHE A 194 -15.61 -3.32 -12.57
C PHE A 194 -15.63 -4.60 -13.41
N THR A 195 -14.54 -5.37 -13.39
CA THR A 195 -14.48 -6.68 -14.06
C THR A 195 -15.58 -7.60 -13.49
N LEU A 196 -15.72 -7.69 -12.16
CA LEU A 196 -16.78 -8.48 -11.52
C LEU A 196 -18.20 -8.02 -11.89
N VAL A 197 -18.42 -6.73 -12.13
CA VAL A 197 -19.72 -6.20 -12.59
C VAL A 197 -20.05 -6.69 -14.00
N LEU A 198 -19.07 -6.70 -14.90
CA LEU A 198 -19.29 -7.05 -16.30
C LEU A 198 -19.73 -8.51 -16.47
N PHE A 199 -19.20 -9.41 -15.65
CA PHE A 199 -19.41 -10.83 -15.84
C PHE A 199 -20.64 -11.43 -15.12
N LYS A 200 -21.52 -10.59 -14.54
CA LYS A 200 -22.89 -10.94 -14.09
C LYS A 200 -23.06 -12.26 -13.31
N GLY A 201 -22.03 -12.71 -12.59
CA GLY A 201 -22.12 -13.86 -11.66
C GLY A 201 -22.11 -15.26 -12.30
N GLN A 202 -21.82 -15.40 -13.61
CA GLN A 202 -21.72 -16.69 -14.32
C GLN A 202 -20.30 -16.92 -14.85
N GLU A 203 -19.31 -16.80 -13.97
CA GLU A 203 -17.89 -16.87 -14.31
C GLU A 203 -17.32 -18.27 -14.10
N ARG A 204 -16.40 -18.69 -14.99
CA ARG A 204 -15.55 -19.84 -14.70
C ARG A 204 -14.67 -19.49 -13.50
N GLY A 205 -14.51 -20.40 -12.54
CA GLY A 205 -13.75 -20.07 -11.33
C GLY A 205 -12.28 -19.73 -11.57
N LEU A 206 -11.74 -20.21 -12.68
CA LEU A 206 -10.43 -19.82 -13.19
C LEU A 206 -10.34 -18.31 -13.48
N ILE A 207 -11.37 -17.71 -14.06
CA ILE A 207 -11.38 -16.27 -14.43
C ILE A 207 -11.38 -15.42 -13.16
N CYS A 208 -12.22 -15.76 -12.18
CA CYS A 208 -12.29 -15.08 -10.89
C CYS A 208 -10.97 -15.18 -10.10
N LEU A 209 -10.38 -16.38 -10.03
CA LEU A 209 -9.07 -16.58 -9.38
C LEU A 209 -7.96 -15.81 -10.10
N ALA A 210 -7.96 -15.80 -11.43
CA ALA A 210 -6.97 -15.11 -12.23
C ALA A 210 -7.08 -13.58 -12.08
N SER A 211 -8.27 -13.00 -12.18
CA SER A 211 -8.49 -11.56 -12.05
C SER A 211 -8.09 -11.06 -10.66
N CYS A 212 -8.54 -11.74 -9.60
CA CYS A 212 -8.13 -11.42 -8.23
C CYS A 212 -6.61 -11.56 -8.06
N THR A 213 -5.97 -12.59 -8.61
CA THR A 213 -4.52 -12.77 -8.52
C THR A 213 -3.79 -11.61 -9.22
N VAL A 214 -4.26 -11.20 -10.40
CA VAL A 214 -3.71 -10.04 -11.13
C VAL A 214 -3.87 -8.75 -10.32
N ASP A 215 -5.04 -8.49 -9.72
CA ASP A 215 -5.24 -7.30 -8.87
C ASP A 215 -4.28 -7.27 -7.68
N VAL A 216 -4.21 -8.35 -6.91
CA VAL A 216 -3.34 -8.42 -5.72
C VAL A 216 -1.86 -8.29 -6.12
N THR A 217 -1.46 -8.88 -7.24
CA THR A 217 -0.08 -8.78 -7.72
C THR A 217 0.27 -7.39 -8.23
N LEU A 218 -0.61 -6.74 -9.01
CA LEU A 218 -0.39 -5.37 -9.47
C LEU A 218 -0.35 -4.37 -8.31
N ASN A 219 -1.20 -4.56 -7.29
CA ASN A 219 -1.13 -3.78 -6.06
C ASN A 219 0.20 -3.96 -5.32
N ALA A 220 0.70 -5.19 -5.20
CA ALA A 220 2.00 -5.48 -4.60
C ALA A 220 3.18 -4.85 -5.36
N ILE A 221 3.14 -4.85 -6.70
CA ILE A 221 4.13 -4.19 -7.55
C ILE A 221 4.08 -2.68 -7.36
N THR A 222 2.88 -2.09 -7.34
CA THR A 222 2.68 -0.65 -7.13
C THR A 222 3.25 -0.21 -5.78
N VAL A 223 2.94 -0.96 -4.71
CA VAL A 223 3.50 -0.72 -3.38
C VAL A 223 5.02 -0.91 -3.37
N HIS A 224 5.56 -1.91 -4.08
CA HIS A 224 7.01 -2.06 -4.24
C HIS A 224 7.64 -0.81 -4.84
N TRP A 225 7.09 -0.33 -5.95
CA TRP A 225 7.61 0.80 -6.70
C TRP A 225 7.54 2.12 -5.92
N VAL A 226 6.51 2.30 -5.09
CA VAL A 226 6.38 3.44 -4.19
C VAL A 226 7.39 3.38 -3.05
N THR A 227 7.62 2.20 -2.50
CA THR A 227 8.47 2.01 -1.32
C THR A 227 9.96 1.89 -1.66
N ASN A 228 10.30 1.44 -2.87
CA ASN A 228 11.68 1.33 -3.31
C ASN A 228 12.12 2.66 -3.96
N ARG A 229 12.85 3.49 -3.20
CA ARG A 229 13.58 4.61 -3.77
C ARG A 229 14.80 4.05 -4.52
N GLY A 230 14.95 4.46 -5.78
CA GLY A 230 15.94 3.91 -6.69
C GLY A 230 17.36 3.85 -6.13
N SER A 231 17.88 2.64 -6.00
CA SER A 231 19.28 2.39 -6.29
C SER A 231 19.47 2.54 -7.80
N GLY A 232 19.82 3.75 -8.26
CA GLY A 232 20.12 3.96 -9.69
C GLY A 232 19.77 5.34 -10.25
N ARG A 233 20.49 6.37 -9.80
CA ARG A 233 20.90 7.50 -10.68
C ARG A 233 22.24 8.10 -10.23
N SER A 234 23.17 7.22 -9.89
CA SER A 234 24.60 7.55 -9.84
C SER A 234 25.28 6.62 -10.84
N GLY A 235 25.77 7.17 -11.96
CA GLY A 235 26.45 6.39 -12.99
C GLY A 235 26.02 6.70 -14.41
N SER A 236 26.36 7.89 -14.91
CA SER A 236 26.89 8.14 -16.26
C SER A 236 26.93 9.64 -16.53
N ALA A 237 27.97 10.27 -16.01
CA ALA A 237 28.50 11.53 -16.56
C ALA A 237 30.02 11.50 -16.32
N GLU A 238 30.69 10.60 -17.03
CA GLU A 238 32.14 10.62 -17.15
C GLU A 238 32.51 11.22 -18.51
N ARG A 239 33.59 12.04 -18.50
CA ARG A 239 34.24 12.84 -19.57
C ARG A 239 33.78 14.32 -19.57
N ARG A 240 34.62 15.34 -19.40
CA ARG A 240 36.08 15.51 -19.58
C ARG A 240 36.55 16.84 -18.90
N SER A 241 37.88 16.95 -18.69
CA SER A 241 38.68 18.13 -18.26
C SER A 241 38.89 18.22 -16.74
N GLY A 242 40.05 17.88 -16.15
CA GLY A 242 41.36 18.56 -16.29
C GLY A 242 41.33 19.84 -15.45
N GLU A 243 41.86 19.92 -14.22
CA GLU A 243 43.26 20.25 -13.91
C GLU A 243 43.56 20.22 -12.38
N ARG A 244 44.85 20.24 -12.01
CA ARG A 244 45.53 19.93 -10.73
C ARG A 244 45.37 20.93 -9.55
N ARG A 245 45.75 20.41 -8.35
CA ARG A 245 46.37 21.06 -7.16
C ARG A 245 45.37 21.78 -6.22
N THR A 246 45.36 21.63 -4.88
CA THR A 246 46.45 21.56 -3.90
C THR A 246 45.91 21.04 -2.55
N GLN A 247 46.74 20.33 -1.76
CA GLN A 247 46.55 20.04 -0.34
C GLN A 247 46.36 21.33 0.49
N LEU A 248 45.43 21.36 1.46
CA LEU A 248 45.69 21.77 2.86
C LEU A 248 44.44 21.57 3.76
N THR A 249 44.60 20.71 4.77
CA THR A 249 44.00 20.67 6.13
C THR A 249 42.56 21.16 6.39
N SER A 250 41.69 20.27 6.87
CA SER A 250 41.08 20.35 8.23
C SER A 250 39.93 19.35 8.44
N HIS A 251 39.97 18.71 9.62
CA HIS A 251 38.83 18.26 10.42
C HIS A 251 37.93 17.06 10.02
N LEU A 252 38.05 16.03 10.87
CA LEU A 252 36.97 15.29 11.55
C LEU A 252 36.13 14.24 10.77
N THR A 253 36.28 12.98 11.22
CA THR A 253 35.26 11.92 11.32
C THR A 253 34.50 11.50 10.06
N THR A 254 34.78 10.29 9.54
CA THR A 254 33.96 9.64 8.51
C THR A 254 34.06 8.12 8.73
N PHE A 255 33.07 7.49 9.39
CA PHE A 255 31.82 6.92 8.85
C PHE A 255 31.90 5.39 8.84
N GLU A 256 31.36 4.77 9.88
CA GLU A 256 30.70 3.48 9.74
C GLU A 256 29.20 3.73 9.88
N LYS A 257 28.58 4.34 8.86
CA LYS A 257 27.11 4.43 8.80
C LYS A 257 26.55 3.09 8.36
N ARG A 258 26.21 2.29 9.37
CA ARG A 258 25.25 1.20 9.33
C ARG A 258 24.00 1.66 8.56
N VAL A 259 23.71 0.99 7.45
CA VAL A 259 22.57 1.29 6.57
C VAL A 259 21.26 1.02 7.32
N ALA A 260 20.69 2.07 7.92
CA ALA A 260 19.29 2.06 8.36
C ALA A 260 18.40 2.34 7.13
N PRO A 261 17.22 1.69 7.00
CA PRO A 261 16.49 1.73 5.75
C PRO A 261 15.72 3.06 5.67
N LEU A 262 15.78 3.70 4.50
CA LEU A 262 15.48 5.11 4.20
C LEU A 262 14.07 5.64 4.60
N GLU A 263 13.16 4.77 5.00
CA GLU A 263 11.83 5.13 5.55
C GLU A 263 11.91 5.63 7.00
N SER A 264 12.86 5.12 7.79
CA SER A 264 13.18 5.70 9.10
C SER A 264 13.77 7.09 8.91
N HIS A 265 14.56 7.29 7.85
CA HIS A 265 15.12 8.61 7.56
C HIS A 265 14.04 9.63 7.20
N ILE A 266 12.91 9.24 6.58
CA ILE A 266 11.77 10.14 6.30
C ILE A 266 10.97 10.42 7.57
N SER A 267 10.62 9.40 8.36
CA SER A 267 9.88 9.62 9.62
C SER A 267 10.71 10.42 10.62
N VAL A 268 12.01 10.12 10.73
CA VAL A 268 12.98 10.83 11.58
C VAL A 268 13.28 12.23 11.04
N THR A 269 13.34 12.45 9.70
CA THR A 269 13.50 13.84 9.20
C THR A 269 12.25 14.66 9.37
N VAL A 270 11.04 14.07 9.32
CA VAL A 270 9.80 14.78 9.61
C VAL A 270 9.72 15.07 11.12
N GLU A 271 9.97 14.10 12.00
CA GLU A 271 10.04 14.33 13.46
C GLU A 271 11.11 15.37 13.83
N SER A 272 12.32 15.32 13.25
CA SER A 272 13.36 16.32 13.52
C SER A 272 12.99 17.72 13.01
N TYR A 273 12.27 17.82 11.89
CA TYR A 273 11.76 19.11 11.40
C TYR A 273 10.65 19.65 12.30
N VAL A 274 9.83 18.77 12.88
CA VAL A 274 8.75 19.11 13.82
C VAL A 274 9.30 19.55 15.17
N GLU A 275 10.32 18.87 15.69
CA GLU A 275 11.02 19.32 16.90
C GLU A 275 11.71 20.68 16.68
N GLN A 276 12.36 20.90 15.54
CA GLN A 276 12.92 22.20 15.19
C GLN A 276 11.86 23.30 15.06
N PHE A 277 10.66 22.97 14.55
CA PHE A 277 9.55 23.92 14.47
C PHE A 277 9.00 24.29 15.86
N HIS A 278 8.86 23.31 16.76
CA HIS A 278 8.46 23.54 18.16
C HIS A 278 9.48 24.41 18.91
N GLN A 279 10.78 24.20 18.68
CA GLN A 279 11.84 24.97 19.30
C GLN A 279 11.89 26.42 18.79
N GLN A 280 11.50 26.67 17.53
CA GLN A 280 11.37 28.04 17.00
C GLN A 280 10.09 28.75 17.45
N THR A 281 8.98 28.03 17.66
CA THR A 281 7.73 28.63 18.15
C THR A 281 7.74 28.89 19.66
N SER A 282 8.45 28.11 20.46
CA SER A 282 8.60 28.37 21.91
C SER A 282 9.47 29.61 22.20
N VAL A 283 10.44 29.92 21.34
CA VAL A 283 11.33 31.10 21.51
C VAL A 283 10.62 32.41 21.15
N GLY A 284 9.62 32.37 20.25
CA GLY A 284 8.86 33.55 19.81
C GLY A 284 7.82 34.07 20.81
N CYS A 285 7.43 33.28 21.82
CA CYS A 285 6.52 33.74 22.88
C CYS A 285 7.23 34.36 24.10
N THR A 286 8.56 34.26 24.18
CA THR A 286 9.35 34.82 25.29
C THR A 286 10.00 36.18 24.99
N SER A 287 9.85 36.73 23.77
CA SER A 287 10.42 38.02 23.36
C SER A 287 9.40 39.15 23.24
N SER A 288 8.30 39.08 24.00
CA SER A 288 7.32 40.16 24.13
C SER A 288 6.89 40.34 25.59
N GLN A 289 7.87 40.68 26.42
CA GLN A 289 7.71 41.47 27.64
C GLN A 289 8.80 42.52 27.68
#